data_AF-A0AA86MBK4-F1
#
_entry.id   AF-A0AA86MBK4-F1
#
_cell.length_a   1.000
_cell.length_b   1.000
_cell.length_c   1.000
_cell.angle_alpha   90.00
_cell.angle_beta   90.00
_cell.angle_gamma   90.00
#
_symmetry.space_group_name_H-M   'P 1'
#
loop_
_entity.id
_entity.type
_entity.pdbx_description
1 polymer ?
#
loop_
_entity_poly.entity_id
_entity_poly.type
_entity_poly.pdbx_seq_one_letter_code
_entity_poly.pdbx_strand_id
1 'polypeptide(L)'
;MIEHRTHTLSRELMLAELTEICAKLVASGVERAAVSFGWDSNLDIDDMWVDVEVSLTALPEYLANAESAGTIEVGKADIFIKTEDIEFTLCHESDLHVTGSSPLVAETRSRWSNLGYEPYPVDPRV
;
A
#
# COMPACT_ATOMS: atom_id res chain seq x y z
N MET A 1 14.01 -0.34 10.67
CA MET A 1 13.80 -0.97 9.35
C MET A 1 13.80 0.16 8.34
N ILE A 2 14.42 0.01 7.17
CA ILE A 2 14.43 1.06 6.16
C ILE A 2 13.10 0.98 5.41
N GLU A 3 12.45 2.11 5.23
CA GLU A 3 11.31 2.26 4.35
C GLU A 3 11.80 2.72 2.99
N HIS A 4 11.17 2.24 1.92
CA HIS A 4 11.42 2.74 0.57
C HIS A 4 10.17 3.44 0.07
N ARG A 5 10.33 4.66 -0.45
CA ARG A 5 9.25 5.47 -1.02
C ARG A 5 9.49 5.77 -2.48
N THR A 6 8.43 5.96 -3.25
CA THR A 6 8.51 6.50 -4.63
C THR A 6 8.41 8.03 -4.61
N HIS A 7 8.65 8.67 -5.76
CA HIS A 7 8.08 10.00 -6.00
C HIS A 7 6.56 9.92 -6.20
N THR A 8 5.88 11.06 -6.31
CA THR A 8 4.43 11.12 -6.55
C THR A 8 4.06 10.38 -7.83
N LEU A 9 3.05 9.51 -7.74
CA LEU A 9 2.50 8.73 -8.84
C LEU A 9 1.06 9.16 -9.12
N SER A 10 0.57 8.83 -10.31
CA SER A 10 -0.86 8.94 -10.59
C SER A 10 -1.62 7.83 -9.87
N ARG A 11 -2.90 8.08 -9.57
CA ARG A 11 -3.83 7.07 -9.04
C ARG A 11 -3.80 5.76 -9.84
N GLU A 12 -3.73 5.85 -11.17
CA GLU A 12 -3.67 4.68 -12.05
C GLU A 12 -2.42 3.82 -11.78
N LEU A 13 -1.25 4.44 -11.63
CA LEU A 13 0.00 3.73 -11.34
C LEU A 13 -0.02 3.14 -9.93
N MET A 14 -0.59 3.83 -8.94
CA MET A 14 -0.74 3.30 -7.59
C MET A 14 -1.62 2.03 -7.56
N LEU A 15 -2.75 2.05 -8.27
CA LEU A 15 -3.64 0.89 -8.37
C LEU A 15 -3.03 -0.27 -9.16
N ALA A 16 -2.27 0.03 -10.22
CA ALA A 16 -1.53 -0.97 -10.97
C ALA A 16 -0.49 -1.66 -10.08
N GLU A 17 0.23 -0.90 -9.26
CA GLU A 17 1.25 -1.45 -8.37
C GLU A 17 0.64 -2.24 -7.20
N LEU A 18 -0.47 -1.77 -6.64
CA LEU A 18 -1.25 -2.57 -5.68
C LEU A 18 -1.62 -3.93 -6.27
N THR A 19 -2.12 -3.95 -7.51
CA THR A 19 -2.52 -5.19 -8.20
C THR A 19 -1.34 -6.15 -8.36
N GLU A 20 -0.17 -5.64 -8.76
CA GLU A 20 1.06 -6.43 -8.87
C GLU A 20 1.47 -7.04 -7.52
N ILE A 21 1.46 -6.24 -6.46
CA ILE A 21 1.89 -6.71 -5.14
C ILE A 21 0.92 -7.74 -4.57
N CYS A 22 -0.39 -7.55 -4.77
CA CYS A 22 -1.39 -8.56 -4.43
C CYS A 22 -1.09 -9.88 -5.15
N ALA A 23 -0.79 -9.84 -6.45
CA ALA A 23 -0.46 -11.04 -7.22
C ALA A 23 0.81 -11.74 -6.72
N LYS A 24 1.86 -10.98 -6.37
CA LYS A 24 3.11 -11.52 -5.80
C LYS A 24 2.90 -12.17 -4.43
N LEU A 25 2.11 -11.54 -3.57
CA LEU A 25 1.76 -12.08 -2.26
C LEU A 25 0.95 -13.38 -2.39
N VAL A 26 -0.05 -13.40 -3.26
CA VAL A 26 -0.83 -14.62 -3.56
C VAL A 26 0.06 -15.73 -4.12
N ALA A 27 0.97 -15.42 -5.03
CA ALA A 27 1.93 -16.40 -5.56
C ALA A 27 2.89 -16.95 -4.49
N SER A 28 3.10 -16.20 -3.41
CA SER A 28 3.91 -16.59 -2.25
C SER A 28 3.12 -17.36 -1.19
N GLY A 29 1.83 -17.64 -1.44
CA GLY A 29 0.96 -18.38 -0.53
C GLY A 29 0.27 -17.52 0.54
N VAL A 30 0.37 -16.20 0.45
CA VAL A 30 -0.38 -15.29 1.33
C VAL A 30 -1.78 -15.11 0.76
N GLU A 31 -2.82 -15.34 1.58
CA GLU A 31 -4.21 -15.25 1.13
C GLU A 31 -4.93 -13.97 1.58
N ARG A 32 -4.45 -13.37 2.67
CA ARG A 32 -5.08 -12.24 3.36
C ARG A 32 -4.06 -11.21 3.78
N ALA A 33 -4.51 -9.97 3.92
CA ALA A 33 -3.77 -8.87 4.49
C ALA A 33 -4.67 -8.07 5.44
N ALA A 34 -4.06 -7.49 6.46
CA ALA A 34 -4.68 -6.45 7.26
C ALA A 34 -4.67 -5.14 6.47
N VAL A 35 -5.84 -4.51 6.34
CA VAL A 35 -6.02 -3.25 5.62
C VAL A 35 -6.57 -2.22 6.58
N SER A 36 -5.95 -1.04 6.61
CA SER A 36 -6.45 0.09 7.39
C SER A 36 -6.33 1.39 6.60
N PHE A 37 -7.19 2.36 6.95
CA PHE A 37 -7.19 3.69 6.37
C PHE A 37 -6.71 4.70 7.41
N GLY A 38 -5.85 5.63 7.01
CA GLY A 38 -5.25 6.62 7.91
C GLY A 38 -5.64 8.04 7.56
N TRP A 39 -4.63 8.91 7.51
CA TRP A 39 -4.82 10.33 7.22
C TRP A 39 -5.58 10.56 5.92
N ASP A 40 -6.36 11.65 5.92
CA ASP A 40 -7.19 12.09 4.81
C ASP A 40 -8.25 11.07 4.31
N SER A 41 -8.49 9.99 5.08
CA SER A 41 -9.72 9.21 4.97
C SER A 41 -10.90 9.95 5.62
N ASN A 42 -12.10 9.70 5.12
CA ASN A 42 -13.36 10.23 5.66
C ASN A 42 -13.90 9.31 6.77
N LEU A 43 -13.05 9.05 7.77
CA LEU A 43 -13.36 8.28 8.97
C LEU A 43 -13.23 9.17 10.20
N ASP A 44 -13.91 8.79 11.28
CA ASP A 44 -13.61 9.36 12.59
C ASP A 44 -12.22 8.88 13.05
N ILE A 45 -11.53 9.70 13.86
CA ILE A 45 -10.17 9.40 14.32
C ILE A 45 -10.05 8.05 15.04
N ASP A 46 -11.13 7.64 15.72
CA ASP A 46 -11.20 6.37 16.46
C ASP A 46 -11.35 5.15 15.53
N ASP A 47 -11.76 5.38 14.28
CA ASP A 47 -11.92 4.35 13.24
C ASP A 47 -10.72 4.31 12.26
N MET A 48 -9.84 5.31 12.30
CA MET A 48 -8.58 5.31 11.54
C MET A 48 -7.59 4.28 12.11
N TRP A 49 -6.75 3.70 11.24
CA TRP A 49 -5.77 2.68 11.58
C TRP A 49 -6.35 1.41 12.22
N VAL A 50 -7.67 1.19 12.10
CA VAL A 50 -8.32 -0.06 12.51
C VAL A 50 -8.15 -1.08 11.40
N ASP A 51 -7.41 -2.14 11.69
CA ASP A 51 -7.13 -3.20 10.71
C ASP A 51 -8.37 -4.07 10.43
N VAL A 52 -8.66 -4.23 9.14
CA VAL A 52 -9.67 -5.14 8.61
C VAL A 52 -8.98 -6.21 7.78
N GLU A 53 -9.22 -7.46 8.10
CA GLU A 53 -8.68 -8.60 7.35
C GLU A 53 -9.41 -8.76 6.00
N VAL A 54 -8.70 -8.54 4.90
CA VAL A 54 -9.24 -8.63 3.53
C VAL A 54 -8.49 -9.70 2.75
N SER A 55 -9.20 -10.47 1.92
CA SER A 55 -8.54 -11.40 0.99
C SER A 55 -7.79 -10.62 -0.09
N LEU A 56 -6.54 -10.99 -0.37
CA LEU A 56 -5.71 -10.32 -1.37
C LEU A 56 -6.31 -10.32 -2.78
N THR A 57 -7.10 -11.35 -3.11
CA THR A 57 -7.81 -11.42 -4.41
C THR A 57 -9.04 -10.51 -4.47
N ALA A 58 -9.61 -10.14 -3.31
CA ALA A 58 -10.73 -9.23 -3.18
C ALA A 58 -10.31 -7.79 -2.86
N LEU A 59 -9.02 -7.56 -2.58
CA LEU A 59 -8.51 -6.27 -2.12
C LEU A 59 -8.73 -5.12 -3.12
N PRO A 60 -8.53 -5.29 -4.44
CA PRO A 60 -8.85 -4.23 -5.41
C PRO A 60 -10.33 -3.83 -5.38
N GLU A 61 -11.24 -4.80 -5.24
CA GLU A 61 -12.68 -4.53 -5.15
C GLU A 61 -13.03 -3.85 -3.81
N TYR A 62 -12.42 -4.28 -2.71
CA TYR A 62 -12.59 -3.64 -1.40
C TYR A 62 -12.24 -2.15 -1.44
N LEU A 63 -11.10 -1.77 -2.03
CA LEU A 63 -10.72 -0.37 -2.15
C LEU A 63 -11.62 0.40 -3.11
N ALA A 64 -12.04 -0.21 -4.23
CA ALA A 64 -12.98 0.43 -5.15
C ALA A 64 -14.34 0.73 -4.48
N ASN A 65 -14.81 -0.17 -3.62
CA ASN A 65 -16.03 0.02 -2.84
C ASN A 65 -15.85 1.14 -1.79
N ALA A 66 -14.72 1.18 -1.09
CA ALA A 66 -14.41 2.24 -0.14
C ALA A 66 -14.32 3.63 -0.82
N GLU A 67 -13.71 3.70 -2.00
CA GLU A 67 -13.64 4.93 -2.79
C GLU A 67 -15.02 5.36 -3.31
N SER A 68 -15.83 4.42 -3.80
CA SER A 68 -17.20 4.70 -4.25
C SER A 68 -18.12 5.13 -3.10
N ALA A 69 -17.85 4.70 -1.87
CA ALA A 69 -18.56 5.13 -0.67
C ALA A 69 -18.11 6.51 -0.17
N GLY A 70 -17.03 7.06 -0.74
CA GLY A 70 -16.42 8.32 -0.30
C GLY A 70 -15.65 8.18 1.02
N THR A 71 -15.26 6.96 1.40
CA THR A 71 -14.45 6.71 2.61
C THR A 71 -12.98 7.07 2.38
N ILE A 72 -12.46 6.81 1.19
CA ILE A 72 -11.08 7.13 0.80
C ILE A 72 -11.05 7.73 -0.61
N GLU A 73 -9.95 8.39 -0.97
CA GLU A 73 -9.59 8.72 -2.35
C GLU A 73 -8.15 8.26 -2.58
N VAL A 74 -7.92 7.40 -3.58
CA VAL A 74 -6.58 6.83 -3.79
C VAL A 74 -5.60 7.91 -4.25
N GLY A 75 -4.47 8.00 -3.56
CA GLY A 75 -3.46 9.04 -3.74
C GLY A 75 -3.74 10.32 -2.92
N LYS A 76 -4.85 10.35 -2.16
CA LYS A 76 -5.15 11.43 -1.22
C LYS A 76 -5.48 10.96 0.18
N ALA A 77 -5.70 9.67 0.40
CA ALA A 77 -5.85 9.08 1.73
C ALA A 77 -4.75 8.04 1.95
N ASP A 78 -4.32 7.87 3.20
CA ASP A 78 -3.43 6.78 3.57
C ASP A 78 -4.18 5.45 3.54
N ILE A 79 -3.62 4.48 2.82
CA ILE A 79 -4.11 3.10 2.77
C ILE A 79 -2.94 2.18 3.08
N PHE A 80 -3.04 1.45 4.18
CA PHE A 80 -2.02 0.50 4.62
C PHE A 80 -2.47 -0.91 4.27
N ILE A 81 -1.56 -1.72 3.73
CA ILE A 81 -1.76 -3.14 3.44
C ILE A 81 -0.63 -3.91 4.10
N LYS A 82 -0.94 -4.66 5.14
CA LYS A 82 0.02 -5.31 6.02
C LYS A 82 -0.14 -6.83 6.00
N THR A 83 0.98 -7.52 5.89
CA THR A 83 1.10 -8.95 6.19
C THR A 83 2.01 -9.12 7.41
N GLU A 84 2.39 -10.37 7.72
CA GLU A 84 3.35 -10.64 8.80
C GLU A 84 4.73 -9.97 8.58
N ASP A 85 5.18 -9.86 7.33
CA ASP A 85 6.56 -9.55 6.99
C ASP A 85 6.75 -8.36 6.03
N ILE A 86 5.66 -7.77 5.52
CA ILE A 86 5.68 -6.60 4.63
C ILE A 86 4.50 -5.66 4.91
N GLU A 87 4.78 -4.37 4.82
CA GLU A 87 3.79 -3.30 4.79
C GLU A 87 3.96 -2.52 3.50
N PHE A 88 2.83 -2.33 2.81
CA PHE A 88 2.71 -1.52 1.61
C PHE A 88 1.74 -0.38 1.86
N THR A 89 2.12 0.83 1.51
CA THR A 89 1.32 2.03 1.76
C THR A 89 1.05 2.77 0.46
N LEU A 90 -0.22 3.09 0.20
CA LEU A 90 -0.61 4.12 -0.76
C LEU A 90 -0.84 5.39 0.06
N CYS A 91 0.10 6.33 -0.02
CA CYS A 91 0.13 7.51 0.85
C CYS A 91 -0.82 8.61 0.35
N HIS A 92 -1.30 9.44 1.27
CA HIS A 92 -2.04 10.67 0.98
C HIS A 92 -1.22 11.72 0.18
N GLU A 93 0.11 11.60 0.16
CA GLU A 93 1.01 12.43 -0.66
C GLU A 93 1.18 11.91 -2.10
N SER A 94 0.33 10.95 -2.52
CA SER A 94 0.37 10.28 -3.83
C SER A 94 1.67 9.49 -4.10
N ASP A 95 2.48 9.17 -3.10
CA ASP A 95 3.60 8.22 -3.24
C ASP A 95 3.29 6.84 -2.67
N LEU A 96 4.12 5.85 -3.02
CA LEU A 96 4.00 4.49 -2.52
C LEU A 96 5.13 4.18 -1.56
N HIS A 97 4.82 3.51 -0.45
CA HIS A 97 5.83 3.07 0.51
C HIS A 97 5.87 1.55 0.59
N VAL A 98 7.06 1.01 0.82
CA VAL A 98 7.25 -0.40 1.14
C VAL A 98 8.29 -0.55 2.24
N THR A 99 7.94 -1.32 3.27
CA THR A 99 8.86 -1.69 4.34
C THR A 99 8.57 -3.12 4.81
N GLY A 100 9.53 -3.76 5.47
CA GLY A 100 9.37 -5.14 5.89
C GLY A 100 10.67 -5.92 5.92
N SER A 101 10.58 -7.17 6.34
CA SER A 101 11.65 -8.18 6.23
C SER A 101 11.47 -9.10 5.03
N SER A 102 10.32 -9.05 4.36
CA SER A 102 10.04 -9.89 3.19
C SER A 102 11.06 -9.65 2.05
N PRO A 103 11.52 -10.70 1.34
CA PRO A 103 12.29 -10.54 0.11
C PRO A 103 11.57 -9.67 -0.95
N LEU A 104 10.23 -9.65 -0.90
CA LEU A 104 9.40 -8.81 -1.77
C LEU A 104 9.72 -7.32 -1.65
N VAL A 105 10.21 -6.83 -0.51
CA VAL A 105 10.62 -5.43 -0.36
C VAL A 105 11.71 -5.06 -1.37
N ALA A 106 12.73 -5.91 -1.50
CA ALA A 106 13.82 -5.68 -2.44
C ALA A 106 13.37 -5.83 -3.90
N GLU A 107 12.46 -6.77 -4.17
CA GLU A 107 11.87 -6.96 -5.50
C GLU A 107 11.02 -5.75 -5.92
N THR A 108 10.13 -5.28 -5.03
CA THR A 108 9.28 -4.10 -5.25
C THR A 108 10.13 -2.87 -5.52
N ARG A 109 11.18 -2.64 -4.72
CA ARG A 109 12.14 -1.56 -4.98
C ARG A 109 12.79 -1.68 -6.35
N SER A 110 13.28 -2.87 -6.72
CA SER A 110 13.91 -3.08 -8.03
C SER A 110 12.92 -2.84 -9.17
N ARG A 111 11.67 -3.26 -9.00
CA ARG A 111 10.60 -3.02 -9.97
C ARG A 111 10.32 -1.53 -10.13
N TRP A 112 10.16 -0.79 -9.04
CA TRP A 112 9.97 0.66 -9.05
C TRP A 112 11.08 1.39 -9.78
N SER A 113 12.35 0.99 -9.57
CA SER A 113 13.47 1.54 -10.35
C SER A 113 13.33 1.26 -11.85
N ASN A 114 12.92 0.05 -12.23
CA ASN A 114 12.74 -0.32 -13.64
C ASN A 114 11.55 0.38 -14.31
N LEU A 115 10.51 0.74 -13.53
CA LEU A 115 9.35 1.49 -13.99
C LEU A 115 9.56 3.02 -13.98
N GLY A 116 10.69 3.49 -13.44
CA GLY A 116 10.99 4.92 -13.35
C GLY A 116 10.24 5.64 -12.22
N TYR A 117 9.83 4.93 -11.17
CA TYR A 117 9.17 5.54 -9.99
C TYR A 117 10.17 6.18 -9.00
N GLU A 118 11.46 6.11 -9.31
CA GLU A 118 12.57 6.75 -8.58
C GLU A 118 12.55 6.45 -7.06
N PRO A 119 12.66 5.18 -6.64
CA PRO A 119 12.52 4.84 -5.23
C PRO A 119 13.73 5.28 -4.40
N TYR A 120 13.48 5.83 -3.21
CA TYR A 120 14.50 6.31 -2.28
C TYR A 120 14.30 5.75 -0.86
N PRO A 121 15.38 5.53 -0.09
CA PRO A 121 15.28 5.04 1.28
C PRO A 121 14.96 6.17 2.28
N VAL A 122 14.15 5.85 3.29
CA VAL A 122 13.85 6.69 4.44
C VAL A 122 14.14 5.89 5.71
N ASP A 123 14.91 6.47 6.63
CA ASP A 123 15.08 5.90 7.98
C ASP A 123 14.09 6.59 8.91
N PRO A 124 13.02 5.89 9.36
CA PRO A 124 11.97 6.50 10.20
C PRO A 124 12.45 6.87 11.61
N ARG A 125 13.73 6.63 11.94
CA ARG A 125 14.33 6.93 13.26
C ARG A 125 15.13 8.23 13.28
N VAL A 126 15.26 8.91 12.15
CA VAL A 126 16.07 10.12 12.00
C VAL A 126 15.19 11.35 11.96
#